data_AF-A0A0S7EI72-F1
#
_entry.id   AF-A0A0S7EI72-F1
#
_cell.length_a   1.000
_cell.length_b   1.000
_cell.length_c   1.000
_cell.angle_alpha   90.00
_cell.angle_beta   90.00
_cell.angle_gamma   90.00
#
_symmetry.space_group_name_H-M   'P 1'
#
loop_
_entity.id
_entity.type
_entity.pdbx_description
1 polymer ?
#
loop_
_entity_poly.entity_id
_entity_poly.type
_entity_poly.pdbx_seq_one_letter_code
_entity_poly.pdbx_strand_id
1 'polypeptide(L)'
;SDPVKDYIQTNPGWYWASYVVFFVTYLTLSCCSAPRRQFPWNLILLAIFTLSLSYMTGMLSSFYNTKSVVMCLGITAAVCLVVTVFSFQTKVDVTSCQGILFIFCMVMLISGLVLAIVLPFQYVPWLDAIYAALGAILFTMFLAFDTQLLMGNKRYAMSPEEYVFATLNIYLDIVYIFSFFLQIFGTKRD
;
A
#
# COMPACT_ATOMS: atom_id res chain seq x y z
N SER A 1 -26.68 12.14 1.43
CA SER A 1 -25.28 12.56 1.22
C SER A 1 -24.64 12.63 2.59
N ASP A 2 -23.57 11.86 2.84
CA ASP A 2 -22.94 11.82 4.16
C ASP A 2 -22.16 13.13 4.38
N PRO A 3 -22.50 13.97 5.39
CA PRO A 3 -21.90 15.30 5.57
C PRO A 3 -20.38 15.25 5.76
N VAL A 4 -19.87 14.13 6.28
CA VAL A 4 -18.43 13.89 6.43
C VAL A 4 -17.74 13.73 5.07
N LYS A 5 -18.35 13.06 4.09
CA LYS A 5 -17.72 12.83 2.78
C LYS A 5 -17.65 14.12 1.95
N ASP A 6 -18.74 14.89 1.99
CA ASP A 6 -18.87 16.16 1.27
C ASP A 6 -17.84 17.19 1.78
N TYR A 7 -17.64 17.23 3.10
CA TYR A 7 -16.64 18.11 3.71
C TYR A 7 -15.21 17.80 3.25
N ILE A 8 -14.86 16.51 3.11
CA ILE A 8 -13.48 16.14 2.77
C ILE A 8 -13.22 16.30 1.26
N GLN A 9 -14.20 16.03 0.40
CA GLN A 9 -14.08 16.28 -1.05
C GLN A 9 -13.95 17.77 -1.39
N THR A 10 -14.57 18.64 -0.59
CA THR A 10 -14.54 20.10 -0.78
C THR A 10 -13.21 20.75 -0.35
N ASN A 11 -12.39 20.06 0.46
CA ASN A 11 -11.15 20.61 1.01
C ASN A 11 -9.91 19.80 0.57
N PRO A 12 -9.44 19.95 -0.69
CA PRO A 12 -8.29 19.21 -1.21
C PRO A 12 -6.99 19.48 -0.45
N GLY A 13 -6.91 20.59 0.30
CA GLY A 13 -5.76 20.92 1.13
C GLY A 13 -5.44 19.84 2.18
N TRP A 14 -6.45 19.21 2.77
CA TRP A 14 -6.23 18.13 3.74
C TRP A 14 -5.66 16.86 3.09
N TYR A 15 -6.09 16.56 1.86
CA TYR A 15 -5.56 15.43 1.09
C TYR A 15 -4.06 15.62 0.78
N TRP A 16 -3.67 16.80 0.28
CA TRP A 16 -2.26 17.12 0.03
C TRP A 16 -1.43 17.14 1.32
N ALA A 17 -1.97 17.68 2.41
CA ALA A 17 -1.31 17.64 3.71
C ALA A 17 -1.03 16.20 4.18
N SER A 18 -2.00 15.29 4.02
CA SER A 18 -1.80 13.87 4.35
C SER A 18 -0.73 13.19 3.49
N TYR A 19 -0.62 13.53 2.20
CA TYR A 19 0.50 13.06 1.36
C TYR A 19 1.86 13.52 1.87
N VAL A 20 1.97 14.79 2.26
CA VAL A 20 3.21 15.33 2.82
C VAL A 20 3.56 14.62 4.13
N VAL A 21 2.58 14.44 5.03
CA VAL A 21 2.78 13.72 6.29
C VAL A 21 3.20 12.27 6.03
N PHE A 22 2.53 11.58 5.11
CA PHE A 22 2.89 10.21 4.71
C PHE A 22 4.33 10.14 4.20
N PHE A 23 4.72 11.02 3.29
CA PHE A 23 6.06 11.00 2.69
C PHE A 23 7.14 11.33 3.72
N VAL A 24 6.93 12.35 4.56
CA VAL A 24 7.87 12.74 5.62
C VAL A 24 8.02 11.64 6.65
N THR A 25 6.92 11.02 7.09
CA THR A 25 6.98 9.91 8.05
C THR A 25 7.63 8.66 7.45
N TYR A 26 7.34 8.34 6.19
CA TYR A 26 7.99 7.24 5.47
C TYR A 26 9.50 7.48 5.32
N LEU A 27 9.92 8.68 4.94
CA LEU A 27 11.34 9.04 4.84
C LEU A 27 12.02 9.02 6.21
N THR A 28 11.37 9.53 7.25
CA THR A 28 11.90 9.50 8.61
C THR A 28 12.09 8.05 9.07
N LEU A 29 11.09 7.21 8.85
CA LEU A 29 11.18 5.80 9.19
C LEU A 29 12.24 5.11 8.35
N SER A 30 12.38 5.38 7.04
CA SER A 30 13.32 4.71 6.14
C SER A 30 14.78 5.16 6.28
N CYS A 31 15.02 6.46 6.42
CA CYS A 31 16.35 7.06 6.44
C CYS A 31 16.91 7.26 7.86
N CYS A 32 16.05 7.43 8.87
CA CYS A 32 16.49 7.71 10.24
C CYS A 32 16.28 6.48 11.13
N SER A 33 17.38 5.78 11.42
CA SER A 33 17.36 4.66 12.36
C SER A 33 17.13 5.12 13.81
N ALA A 34 17.61 6.31 14.23
CA ALA A 34 17.47 6.75 15.62
C ALA A 34 16.01 6.89 16.13
N PRO A 35 15.08 7.58 15.43
CA PRO A 35 13.67 7.64 15.84
C PRO A 35 12.92 6.30 15.69
N ARG A 36 13.35 5.45 14.74
CA ARG A 36 12.83 4.08 14.55
C ARG A 36 13.18 3.15 15.72
N ARG A 37 14.25 3.46 16.45
CA ARG A 37 14.85 2.60 17.49
C ARG A 37 14.39 2.89 18.90
N GLN A 38 13.94 4.11 19.17
CA GLN A 38 13.55 4.51 20.52
C GLN A 38 12.05 4.33 20.73
N PHE A 39 11.70 3.61 21.80
CA PHE A 39 10.35 3.66 22.37
C PHE A 39 10.17 5.01 23.07
N PRO A 40 9.02 5.71 22.93
CA PRO A 40 7.81 5.35 22.19
C PRO A 40 7.74 5.90 20.75
N TRP A 41 8.80 6.58 20.28
CA TRP A 41 8.83 7.28 18.99
C TRP A 41 8.52 6.38 17.80
N ASN A 42 8.99 5.13 17.81
CA ASN A 42 8.71 4.16 16.76
C ASN A 42 7.21 3.89 16.56
N LEU A 43 6.45 3.74 17.65
CA LEU A 43 5.00 3.51 17.62
C LEU A 43 4.25 4.77 17.24
N ILE A 44 4.68 5.95 17.70
CA ILE A 44 4.07 7.22 17.33
C ILE A 44 4.22 7.47 15.84
N LEU A 45 5.43 7.29 15.29
CA LEU A 45 5.69 7.44 13.86
C LEU A 45 4.91 6.43 13.02
N LEU A 46 4.83 5.17 13.48
CA LEU A 46 4.00 4.15 12.84
C LEU A 46 2.52 4.53 12.87
N ALA A 47 2.01 5.03 13.99
CA ALA A 47 0.61 5.46 14.10
C ALA A 47 0.31 6.64 13.17
N ILE A 48 1.18 7.65 13.10
CA ILE A 48 1.02 8.79 12.19
C ILE A 48 1.04 8.31 10.73
N PHE A 49 1.99 7.44 10.38
CA PHE A 49 2.07 6.84 9.06
C PHE A 49 0.78 6.10 8.70
N THR A 50 0.33 5.19 9.56
CA THR A 50 -0.88 4.39 9.36
C THR A 50 -2.13 5.26 9.24
N LEU A 51 -2.26 6.30 10.08
CA LEU A 51 -3.38 7.24 10.03
C LEU A 51 -3.37 8.07 8.74
N SER A 52 -2.20 8.56 8.33
CA SER A 52 -2.06 9.36 7.10
C SER A 52 -2.42 8.53 5.86
N LEU A 53 -1.94 7.28 5.78
CA LEU A 53 -2.25 6.37 4.69
C LEU A 53 -3.73 5.95 4.71
N SER A 54 -4.27 5.61 5.89
CA SER A 54 -5.69 5.30 6.06
C SER A 54 -6.58 6.45 5.59
N TYR A 55 -6.19 7.69 5.90
CA TYR A 55 -6.91 8.87 5.47
C TYR A 55 -6.85 9.07 3.95
N MET A 56 -5.66 8.94 3.34
CA MET A 56 -5.49 9.03 1.88
C MET A 56 -6.32 7.98 1.14
N THR A 57 -6.25 6.72 1.58
CA THR A 57 -6.98 5.60 0.98
C THR A 57 -8.48 5.71 1.26
N GLY A 58 -8.87 6.15 2.46
CA GLY A 58 -10.27 6.44 2.79
C GLY A 58 -10.85 7.54 1.91
N MET A 59 -10.07 8.59 1.66
CA MET A 59 -10.42 9.66 0.73
C MET A 59 -10.58 9.17 -0.69
N LEU A 60 -9.63 8.38 -1.20
CA LEU A 60 -9.73 7.76 -2.51
C LEU A 60 -10.99 6.90 -2.63
N SER A 61 -11.27 6.08 -1.61
CA SER A 61 -12.46 5.22 -1.59
C SER A 61 -13.78 6.00 -1.58
N SER A 62 -13.78 7.25 -1.10
CA SER A 62 -14.98 8.10 -1.06
C SER A 62 -15.53 8.45 -2.45
N PHE A 63 -14.67 8.41 -3.48
CA PHE A 63 -15.05 8.63 -4.88
C PHE A 63 -15.69 7.40 -5.55
N TYR A 64 -15.65 6.24 -4.87
CA TYR A 64 -16.22 5.00 -5.35
C TYR A 64 -17.53 4.66 -4.62
N ASN A 65 -18.36 3.84 -5.26
CA ASN A 65 -19.56 3.32 -4.63
C ASN A 65 -19.21 2.41 -3.44
N THR A 66 -19.89 2.59 -2.30
CA THR A 66 -19.70 1.79 -1.08
C THR A 66 -19.78 0.28 -1.36
N LYS A 67 -20.67 -0.16 -2.28
CA LYS A 67 -20.79 -1.59 -2.64
C LYS A 67 -19.49 -2.12 -3.26
N SER A 68 -18.90 -1.38 -4.20
CA SER A 68 -17.64 -1.75 -4.84
C SER A 68 -16.48 -1.70 -3.85
N VAL A 69 -16.46 -0.71 -2.95
CA VAL A 69 -15.44 -0.58 -1.90
C VAL A 69 -15.43 -1.80 -0.98
N VAL A 70 -16.60 -2.20 -0.46
CA VAL A 70 -16.72 -3.37 0.43
C VAL A 70 -16.34 -4.66 -0.30
N MET A 71 -16.71 -4.81 -1.58
CA MET A 71 -16.29 -5.94 -2.39
C MET A 71 -14.76 -6.00 -2.54
N CYS A 72 -14.11 -4.88 -2.87
CA CYS A 72 -12.65 -4.81 -3.02
C CYS A 72 -11.93 -5.08 -1.70
N LEU A 73 -12.46 -4.60 -0.56
CA LEU A 73 -11.95 -4.94 0.76
C LEU A 73 -12.03 -6.45 1.02
N GLY A 74 -13.15 -7.09 0.68
CA GLY A 74 -13.32 -8.55 0.81
C GLY A 74 -12.33 -9.34 -0.03
N ILE A 75 -12.14 -8.95 -1.30
CA ILE A 75 -11.15 -9.59 -2.20
C ILE A 75 -9.74 -9.40 -1.66
N THR A 76 -9.38 -8.19 -1.23
CA THR A 76 -8.07 -7.90 -0.63
C THR A 76 -7.81 -8.78 0.58
N ALA A 77 -8.77 -8.85 1.52
CA ALA A 77 -8.65 -9.68 2.71
C ALA A 77 -8.46 -11.16 2.37
N ALA A 78 -9.20 -11.68 1.38
CA ALA A 78 -9.06 -13.06 0.92
C ALA A 78 -7.69 -13.32 0.30
N VAL A 79 -7.21 -12.43 -0.58
CA VAL A 79 -5.87 -12.53 -1.19
C VAL A 79 -4.79 -12.49 -0.11
N CYS A 80 -4.87 -11.54 0.82
CA CYS A 80 -3.91 -11.43 1.91
C CYS A 80 -3.88 -12.70 2.76
N LEU A 81 -5.02 -13.28 3.10
CA LEU A 81 -5.10 -14.53 3.86
C LEU A 81 -4.45 -15.68 3.08
N VAL A 82 -4.84 -15.87 1.82
CA VAL A 82 -4.31 -16.95 0.96
C VAL A 82 -2.79 -16.83 0.82
N VAL A 83 -2.27 -15.63 0.54
CA VAL A 83 -0.84 -15.37 0.37
C VAL A 83 -0.08 -15.56 1.68
N THR A 84 -0.65 -15.12 2.80
CA THR A 84 -0.06 -15.32 4.12
C THR A 84 0.06 -16.81 4.44
N VAL A 85 -1.03 -17.56 4.24
CA VAL A 85 -1.04 -19.02 4.44
C VAL A 85 -0.07 -19.74 3.49
N PHE A 86 -0.03 -19.33 2.22
CA PHE A 86 0.92 -19.85 1.24
C PHE A 86 2.37 -19.59 1.68
N SER A 87 2.67 -18.37 2.14
CA SER A 87 4.00 -17.97 2.61
C SER A 87 4.46 -18.77 3.83
N PHE A 88 3.53 -19.17 4.71
CA PHE A 88 3.81 -20.05 5.85
C PHE A 88 4.08 -21.51 5.45
N GLN A 89 3.42 -22.02 4.42
CA GLN A 89 3.47 -23.44 4.05
C GLN A 89 4.51 -23.75 2.98
N THR A 90 4.80 -22.78 2.11
CA THR A 90 5.66 -22.99 0.95
C THR A 90 7.10 -23.20 1.38
N LYS A 91 7.77 -24.14 0.70
CA LYS A 91 9.22 -24.35 0.81
C LYS A 91 10.00 -23.48 -0.18
N VAL A 92 9.29 -22.78 -1.06
CA VAL A 92 9.89 -21.85 -2.02
C VAL A 92 10.26 -20.57 -1.29
N ASP A 93 11.53 -20.21 -1.36
CA ASP A 93 12.03 -18.95 -0.82
C ASP A 93 11.78 -17.81 -1.81
N VAL A 94 10.70 -17.05 -1.59
CA VAL A 94 10.35 -15.86 -2.38
C VAL A 94 11.34 -14.74 -2.09
N THR A 95 12.02 -14.76 -0.93
CA THR A 95 13.00 -13.73 -0.57
C THR A 95 14.22 -13.71 -1.51
N SER A 96 14.56 -14.87 -2.08
CA SER A 96 15.60 -14.99 -3.11
C SER A 96 15.28 -14.19 -4.41
N CYS A 97 14.01 -13.82 -4.65
CA CYS A 97 13.58 -13.06 -5.82
C CYS A 97 13.60 -11.53 -5.62
N GLN A 98 14.21 -11.01 -4.54
CA GLN A 98 14.23 -9.58 -4.21
C GLN A 98 14.64 -8.68 -5.39
N GLY A 99 15.66 -9.07 -6.16
CA GLY A 99 16.14 -8.29 -7.30
C GLY A 99 15.11 -8.17 -8.43
N ILE A 100 14.33 -9.22 -8.68
CA ILE A 100 13.28 -9.20 -9.70
C ILE A 100 12.12 -8.29 -9.26
N LEU A 101 11.70 -8.40 -7.99
CA LEU A 101 10.66 -7.54 -7.42
C LEU A 101 11.07 -6.06 -7.47
N PHE A 102 12.33 -5.76 -7.18
CA PHE A 102 12.87 -4.40 -7.28
C PHE A 102 12.78 -3.85 -8.72
N ILE A 103 13.21 -4.63 -9.73
CA ILE A 103 13.13 -4.20 -11.13
C ILE A 103 11.67 -3.96 -11.55
N PHE A 104 10.77 -4.88 -11.20
CA PHE A 104 9.36 -4.74 -11.56
C PHE A 104 8.70 -3.54 -10.87
N CYS A 105 9.07 -3.26 -9.61
CA CYS A 105 8.67 -2.07 -8.89
C CYS A 105 9.13 -0.79 -9.57
N MET A 106 10.40 -0.72 -10.02
CA MET A 106 10.91 0.45 -10.75
C MET A 106 10.18 0.67 -12.07
N VAL A 107 9.88 -0.40 -12.82
CA VAL A 107 9.09 -0.33 -14.06
C VAL A 107 7.67 0.20 -13.78
N MET A 108 7.01 -0.32 -12.75
CA MET A 108 5.70 0.15 -12.31
C MET A 108 5.73 1.62 -11.87
N LEU A 109 6.74 2.04 -11.11
CA LEU A 109 6.90 3.43 -10.68
C LEU A 109 7.04 4.38 -11.87
N ILE A 110 7.94 4.07 -12.81
CA ILE A 110 8.19 4.92 -13.98
C ILE A 110 6.94 4.98 -14.87
N SER A 111 6.31 3.83 -15.13
CA SER A 111 5.08 3.78 -15.92
C SER A 111 3.91 4.52 -15.24
N GLY A 112 3.79 4.43 -13.92
CA GLY A 112 2.82 5.20 -13.14
C GLY A 112 3.04 6.71 -13.22
N LEU A 113 4.29 7.18 -13.16
CA LEU A 113 4.62 8.60 -13.35
C LEU A 113 4.26 9.08 -14.76
N VAL A 114 4.58 8.28 -15.79
CA VAL A 114 4.23 8.60 -17.18
C VAL A 114 2.70 8.66 -17.33
N LEU A 115 1.96 7.68 -16.80
CA LEU A 115 0.51 7.66 -16.84
C LEU A 115 -0.09 8.88 -16.12
N ALA A 116 0.43 9.25 -14.94
CA ALA A 116 -0.04 10.42 -14.21
C ALA A 116 0.08 11.72 -15.02
N ILE A 117 1.11 11.84 -15.88
CA ILE A 117 1.31 13.00 -16.75
C ILE A 117 0.45 12.91 -18.01
N VAL A 118 0.28 11.72 -18.59
CA VAL A 118 -0.41 11.51 -19.88
C VAL A 118 -1.93 11.45 -19.74
N LEU A 119 -2.46 10.84 -18.68
CA LEU A 119 -3.90 10.63 -18.47
C LEU A 119 -4.74 11.92 -18.48
N PRO A 120 -4.28 13.07 -17.96
CA PRO A 120 -5.00 14.35 -18.08
C PRO A 120 -5.18 14.82 -19.53
N PHE A 121 -4.29 14.43 -20.45
CA PHE A 121 -4.36 14.83 -21.86
C PHE A 121 -5.12 13.82 -22.71
N GLN A 122 -4.95 12.52 -22.46
CA GLN A 122 -5.63 11.47 -23.20
C GLN A 122 -5.92 10.24 -22.32
N TYR A 123 -7.17 10.12 -21.89
CA TYR A 123 -7.59 9.00 -21.04
C TYR A 123 -7.79 7.71 -21.85
N VAL A 124 -7.06 6.66 -21.49
CA VAL A 124 -7.12 5.34 -22.14
C VAL A 124 -7.51 4.28 -21.11
N PRO A 125 -8.80 3.88 -21.02
CA PRO A 125 -9.31 3.03 -19.93
C PRO A 125 -8.65 1.66 -19.84
N TRP A 126 -8.34 1.03 -20.97
CA TRP A 126 -7.74 -0.31 -20.98
C TRP A 126 -6.31 -0.32 -20.46
N LEU A 127 -5.55 0.75 -20.71
CA LEU A 127 -4.17 0.90 -20.25
C LEU A 127 -4.13 1.04 -18.72
N ASP A 128 -5.06 1.83 -18.17
CA ASP A 128 -5.23 2.01 -16.73
C ASP A 128 -5.60 0.69 -16.03
N ALA A 129 -6.49 -0.10 -16.64
CA ALA A 129 -6.86 -1.41 -16.12
C ALA A 129 -5.70 -2.42 -16.13
N ILE A 130 -4.88 -2.43 -17.20
CA ILE A 130 -3.68 -3.29 -17.26
C ILE A 130 -2.66 -2.87 -16.20
N TYR A 131 -2.40 -1.57 -16.05
CA TYR A 131 -1.51 -1.06 -15.02
C TYR A 131 -1.97 -1.49 -13.63
N ALA A 132 -3.27 -1.37 -13.35
CA ALA A 132 -3.83 -1.78 -12.07
C ALA A 132 -3.70 -3.29 -11.83
N ALA A 133 -3.94 -4.12 -12.86
CA ALA A 133 -3.79 -5.57 -12.75
C ALA A 133 -2.34 -6.00 -12.48
N LEU A 134 -1.38 -5.39 -13.18
CA LEU A 134 0.05 -5.64 -12.96
C LEU A 134 0.48 -5.17 -11.56
N GLY A 135 -0.02 -4.03 -11.10
CA GLY A 135 0.20 -3.52 -9.75
C GLY A 135 -0.35 -4.46 -8.68
N ALA A 136 -1.58 -4.94 -8.82
CA ALA A 136 -2.16 -5.91 -7.90
C ALA A 136 -1.31 -7.18 -7.79
N ILE A 137 -0.86 -7.73 -8.92
CA ILE A 137 0.01 -8.92 -8.96
C ILE A 137 1.35 -8.63 -8.27
N LEU A 138 1.99 -7.51 -8.60
CA LEU A 138 3.27 -7.11 -8.00
C LEU A 138 3.18 -6.98 -6.48
N PHE A 139 2.22 -6.21 -5.98
CA PHE A 139 2.08 -6.00 -4.53
C PHE A 139 1.62 -7.27 -3.80
N THR A 140 0.92 -8.18 -4.48
CA THR A 140 0.64 -9.52 -3.94
C THR A 140 1.93 -10.34 -3.80
N MET A 141 2.89 -10.21 -4.72
CA MET A 141 4.21 -10.83 -4.59
C MET A 141 5.07 -10.15 -3.50
N PHE A 142 5.01 -8.83 -3.36
CA PHE A 142 5.64 -8.12 -2.23
C PHE A 142 5.06 -8.57 -0.89
N LEU A 143 3.74 -8.71 -0.78
CA LEU A 143 3.12 -9.25 0.42
C LEU A 143 3.67 -10.63 0.76
N ALA A 144 3.84 -11.53 -0.22
CA ALA A 144 4.45 -12.83 0.01
C ALA A 144 5.92 -12.70 0.49
N PHE A 145 6.69 -11.84 -0.17
CA PHE A 145 8.09 -11.55 0.17
C PHE A 145 8.24 -11.00 1.59
N ASP A 146 7.52 -9.94 1.94
CA ASP A 146 7.60 -9.29 3.26
C ASP A 146 7.05 -10.19 4.37
N THR A 147 6.01 -10.98 4.07
CA THR A 147 5.48 -11.97 5.02
C THR A 147 6.50 -13.09 5.29
N GLN A 148 7.23 -13.57 4.27
CA GLN A 148 8.31 -14.54 4.46
C GLN A 148 9.53 -13.94 5.17
N LEU A 149 9.90 -12.70 4.84
CA LEU A 149 10.99 -11.98 5.49
C LEU A 149 10.73 -11.80 6.98
N LEU A 150 9.48 -11.48 7.36
CA LEU A 150 9.04 -11.39 8.75
C LEU A 150 9.19 -12.73 9.50
N MET A 151 8.93 -13.85 8.84
CA MET A 151 9.05 -15.19 9.42
C MET A 151 10.48 -15.74 9.47
N GLY A 152 11.34 -15.28 8.55
CA GLY A 152 12.62 -15.88 8.20
C GLY A 152 13.76 -15.76 9.21
N ASN A 153 13.64 -14.91 10.25
CA ASN A 153 14.76 -14.63 11.17
C ASN A 153 14.55 -15.20 12.58
N LYS A 154 14.28 -16.51 12.69
CA LYS A 154 14.06 -17.23 13.97
C LYS A 154 15.28 -17.34 14.91
N ARG A 155 16.37 -16.58 14.72
CA ARG A 155 17.63 -16.78 15.48
C ARG A 155 18.14 -15.61 16.29
N TYR A 156 17.61 -14.41 16.12
CA TYR A 156 17.88 -13.30 17.02
C TYR A 156 16.55 -12.64 17.32
N ALA A 157 16.33 -12.19 18.55
CA ALA A 157 15.20 -11.34 18.87
C ALA A 157 15.18 -10.22 17.82
N MET A 158 14.25 -10.28 16.87
CA MET A 158 14.11 -9.27 15.81
C MET A 158 14.21 -7.93 16.50
N SER A 159 15.18 -7.12 16.10
CA SER A 159 15.31 -5.81 16.71
C SER A 159 13.94 -5.13 16.53
N PRO A 160 13.40 -4.43 17.55
CA PRO A 160 12.10 -3.75 17.43
C PRO A 160 11.99 -2.89 16.15
N GLU A 161 13.15 -2.45 15.66
CA GLU A 161 13.42 -1.73 14.42
C GLU A 161 12.98 -2.49 13.16
N GLU A 162 13.37 -3.76 13.03
CA GLU A 162 13.05 -4.61 11.87
C GLU A 162 11.57 -4.98 11.85
N TYR A 163 10.98 -5.23 13.03
CA TYR A 163 9.56 -5.54 13.14
C TYR A 163 8.67 -4.37 12.72
N VAL A 164 8.99 -3.14 13.15
CA VAL A 164 8.22 -1.94 12.77
C VAL A 164 8.31 -1.71 11.26
N PHE A 165 9.49 -1.85 10.68
CA PHE A 165 9.68 -1.67 9.23
C PHE A 165 8.98 -2.75 8.40
N ALA A 166 9.07 -4.01 8.81
CA ALA A 166 8.36 -5.11 8.16
C ALA A 166 6.82 -4.93 8.25
N THR A 167 6.31 -4.53 9.42
CA THR A 167 4.88 -4.24 9.60
C THR A 167 4.44 -3.09 8.70
N LEU A 168 5.28 -2.07 8.55
CA LEU A 168 5.03 -0.94 7.66
C LEU A 168 4.89 -1.39 6.19
N ASN A 169 5.82 -2.22 5.70
CA ASN A 169 5.78 -2.72 4.32
C ASN A 169 4.56 -3.61 4.07
N ILE A 170 4.26 -4.55 4.97
CA ILE A 170 3.05 -5.38 4.87
C ILE A 170 1.79 -4.51 4.81
N TYR A 171 1.73 -3.45 5.63
CA TYR A 171 0.60 -2.53 5.60
C TYR A 171 0.49 -1.75 4.28
N LEU A 172 1.63 -1.29 3.73
CA LEU A 172 1.68 -0.68 2.40
C LEU A 172 1.16 -1.64 1.32
N ASP A 173 1.63 -2.88 1.33
CA ASP A 173 1.23 -3.88 0.34
C ASP A 173 -0.28 -4.11 0.34
N ILE A 174 -0.88 -4.29 1.52
CA ILE A 174 -2.32 -4.48 1.66
C ILE A 174 -3.09 -3.27 1.11
N VAL A 175 -2.64 -2.06 1.43
CA VAL A 175 -3.29 -0.83 0.97
C VAL A 175 -3.16 -0.68 -0.55
N TYR A 176 -1.99 -0.96 -1.13
CA TYR A 176 -1.80 -0.87 -2.58
C TYR A 176 -2.59 -1.94 -3.33
N ILE A 177 -2.63 -3.19 -2.85
CA ILE A 177 -3.49 -4.24 -3.41
C ILE A 177 -4.95 -3.78 -3.43
N PHE A 178 -5.43 -3.22 -2.31
CA PHE A 178 -6.78 -2.67 -2.23
C PHE A 178 -7.02 -1.53 -3.22
N SER A 179 -6.09 -0.58 -3.32
CA SER A 179 -6.18 0.54 -4.27
C SER A 179 -6.23 0.07 -5.72
N PHE A 180 -5.43 -0.94 -6.09
CA PHE A 180 -5.47 -1.52 -7.42
C PHE A 180 -6.77 -2.29 -7.69
N PHE A 181 -7.32 -3.02 -6.72
CA PHE A 181 -8.64 -3.63 -6.87
C PHE A 181 -9.76 -2.60 -6.98
N LEU A 182 -9.70 -1.49 -6.24
CA LEU A 182 -10.61 -0.37 -6.45
C LEU A 182 -10.48 0.23 -7.85
N GLN A 183 -9.28 0.29 -8.41
CA GLN A 183 -9.10 0.81 -9.76
C GLN A 183 -9.70 -0.12 -10.83
N ILE A 184 -9.64 -1.44 -10.62
CA ILE A 184 -10.16 -2.45 -11.56
C ILE A 184 -11.68 -2.62 -11.42
N PHE A 185 -12.19 -2.78 -10.19
CA PHE A 185 -13.57 -3.16 -9.90
C PHE A 185 -14.42 -2.01 -9.32
N GLY A 186 -13.78 -0.88 -8.99
CA GLY A 186 -14.46 0.26 -8.42
C GLY A 186 -15.33 0.95 -9.45
N THR A 187 -16.63 1.03 -9.17
CA THR A 187 -17.54 1.89 -9.91
C THR A 187 -17.49 3.28 -9.31
N LYS A 188 -17.06 4.26 -10.12
CA LYS A 188 -17.11 5.68 -9.73
C LYS A 188 -18.57 6.04 -9.43
N ARG A 189 -18.77 6.82 -8.38
CA ARG A 189 -20.10 7.27 -7.98
C ARG A 189 -20.49 8.45 -8.87
N ASP A 190 -21.68 8.38 -9.48
CA ASP A 190 -22.29 9.49 -10.23
C ASP A 190 -22.60 10.68 -9.30
#